data_AF-A0A2D6E3V9-F1
#
_entry.id   AF-A0A2D6E3V9-F1
#
_cell.length_a   1.000
_cell.length_b   1.000
_cell.length_c   1.000
_cell.angle_alpha   90.00
_cell.angle_beta   90.00
_cell.angle_gamma   90.00
#
_symmetry.space_group_name_H-M   'P 1'
#
loop_
_entity.id
_entity.type
_entity.pdbx_description
1 polymer ?
#
loop_
_entity_poly.entity_id
_entity_poly.type
_entity_poly.pdbx_seq_one_letter_code
_entity_poly.pdbx_strand_id
1 'polypeptide(L)'
;MKLKNKFLIFGPPRAGSSNLVRIIGSLYKDQQNILYTHIGEPFGGRNMVNWYKELFDLGSWIVNSEGAVKCDEWRRSQLIQNLDTCYKHSCGIKHLQTHLTTYKNLSLLEYAMNKNYKIIYLSRSDSILKCLSIGMSIHTKVWRKEDITGNEQYGPIDIDELRDRITWDKNDRQRYKELLCDYDVYDILYEQLYHSDDKLNEIYKICDYLEIDRNDLDMNTFNESIDYSDNKQNTPETYRKVPNIKEVIQFAKDEYNKDISYILNTDENRYYR
;
A
#
# COMPACT_ATOMS: atom_id res chain seq x y z
N MET A 1 21.30 1.08 -22.51
CA MET A 1 20.19 1.41 -21.60
C MET A 1 20.76 1.46 -20.18
N LYS A 2 20.81 2.64 -19.53
CA LYS A 2 21.25 2.70 -18.11
C LYS A 2 20.30 1.84 -17.29
N LEU A 3 20.83 0.90 -16.51
CA LEU A 3 20.03 0.15 -15.54
C LEU A 3 19.43 1.18 -14.57
N LYS A 4 18.11 1.40 -14.67
CA LYS A 4 17.39 2.24 -13.71
C LYS A 4 17.49 1.61 -12.33
N ASN A 5 17.62 2.43 -11.29
CA ASN A 5 17.75 1.95 -9.91
C ASN A 5 16.57 1.05 -9.54
N LYS A 6 16.88 -0.09 -8.91
CA LYS A 6 15.86 -0.96 -8.34
C LYS A 6 15.30 -0.31 -7.09
N PHE A 7 13.98 -0.38 -6.92
CA PHE A 7 13.31 0.21 -5.77
C PHE A 7 12.19 -0.65 -5.21
N LEU A 8 11.94 -0.48 -3.92
CA LEU A 8 10.90 -1.12 -3.15
C LEU A 8 9.96 -0.07 -2.55
N ILE A 9 8.66 -0.15 -2.84
CA ILE A 9 7.62 0.56 -2.09
C ILE A 9 7.15 -0.37 -0.97
N PHE A 10 7.48 -0.03 0.27
CA PHE A 10 7.12 -0.79 1.45
C PHE A 10 6.13 0.00 2.31
N GLY A 11 5.10 -0.66 2.82
CA GLY A 11 4.15 0.01 3.71
C GLY A 11 3.03 -0.88 4.23
N PRO A 12 2.18 -0.37 5.14
CA PRO A 12 1.00 -1.08 5.57
C PRO A 12 -0.09 -1.07 4.48
N PRO A 13 -1.05 -2.03 4.54
CA PRO A 13 -2.27 -1.93 3.74
C PRO A 13 -2.97 -0.58 4.00
N ARG A 14 -3.70 -0.07 3.01
CA ARG A 14 -4.45 1.20 3.11
C ARG A 14 -3.59 2.45 3.34
N ALA A 15 -2.30 2.40 3.00
CA ALA A 15 -1.41 3.57 2.95
C ALA A 15 -1.33 4.25 1.56
N GLY A 16 -2.12 3.80 0.57
CA GLY A 16 -2.13 4.39 -0.78
C GLY A 16 -1.07 3.87 -1.74
N SER A 17 -0.34 2.80 -1.38
CA SER A 17 0.75 2.25 -2.19
C SER A 17 0.34 1.90 -3.62
N SER A 18 -0.89 1.41 -3.85
CA SER A 18 -1.36 1.07 -5.19
C SER A 18 -1.50 2.31 -6.11
N ASN A 19 -1.82 3.47 -5.55
CA ASN A 19 -1.90 4.71 -6.34
C ASN A 19 -0.49 5.22 -6.65
N LEU A 20 0.41 5.18 -5.67
CA LEU A 20 1.82 5.53 -5.90
C LEU A 20 2.44 4.64 -6.98
N VAL A 21 2.12 3.34 -6.96
CA VAL A 21 2.49 2.40 -8.02
C VAL A 21 2.00 2.83 -9.39
N ARG A 22 0.74 3.27 -9.52
CA ARG A 22 0.18 3.72 -10.80
C ARG A 22 0.87 4.98 -11.30
N ILE A 23 1.09 5.95 -10.41
CA ILE A 23 1.79 7.20 -10.72
C ILE A 23 3.20 6.89 -11.21
N ILE A 24 4.02 6.18 -10.40
CA ILE A 24 5.39 5.85 -10.78
C ILE A 24 5.41 4.96 -12.03
N GLY A 25 4.52 3.96 -12.13
CA GLY A 25 4.45 3.07 -13.30
C GLY A 25 4.22 3.82 -14.61
N SER A 26 3.38 4.86 -14.60
CA SER A 26 3.13 5.69 -15.79
C SER A 26 4.36 6.46 -16.29
N LEU A 27 5.35 6.70 -15.43
CA LEU A 27 6.63 7.37 -15.78
C LEU A 27 7.56 6.50 -16.63
N TYR A 28 7.28 5.20 -16.73
CA TYR A 28 8.15 4.26 -17.43
C TYR A 28 7.61 3.91 -18.83
N LYS A 29 6.67 4.71 -19.35
CA LYS A 29 5.84 4.47 -20.53
C LYS A 29 6.53 4.43 -21.92
N ASP A 30 7.86 4.58 -22.01
CA ASP A 30 8.58 4.48 -23.31
C ASP A 30 9.63 3.36 -23.39
N GLN A 31 9.80 2.59 -22.31
CA GLN A 31 10.81 1.54 -22.26
C GLN A 31 10.10 0.20 -22.34
N GLN A 32 10.51 -0.72 -23.22
CA GLN A 32 10.05 -2.11 -23.32
C GLN A 32 10.29 -2.94 -22.02
N ASN A 33 10.20 -2.32 -20.84
CA ASN A 33 9.92 -2.99 -19.60
C ASN A 33 8.54 -3.61 -19.74
N ILE A 34 8.49 -4.94 -19.64
CA ILE A 34 7.29 -5.79 -19.70
C ILE A 34 6.27 -5.49 -18.57
N LEU A 35 6.36 -4.34 -17.89
CA LEU A 35 5.48 -3.93 -16.79
C LEU A 35 4.86 -2.55 -17.00
N TYR A 36 4.31 -2.32 -18.19
CA TYR A 36 3.39 -1.21 -18.47
C TYR A 36 2.11 -1.19 -17.65
N THR A 37 1.96 -2.11 -16.71
CA THR A 37 0.78 -2.15 -15.87
C THR A 37 1.11 -2.11 -14.39
N HIS A 38 2.11 -2.81 -13.85
CA HIS A 38 2.15 -2.92 -12.40
C HIS A 38 3.53 -3.19 -11.78
N ILE A 39 3.92 -2.35 -10.81
CA ILE A 39 4.92 -2.69 -9.80
C ILE A 39 4.57 -4.06 -9.20
N GLY A 40 5.53 -4.99 -9.23
CA GLY A 40 5.38 -6.36 -8.72
C GLY A 40 4.85 -6.37 -7.30
N GLU A 41 3.77 -7.11 -7.02
CA GLU A 41 3.31 -7.40 -5.65
C GLU A 41 3.50 -8.90 -5.37
N PRO A 42 4.74 -9.41 -5.37
CA PRO A 42 5.05 -10.84 -5.41
C PRO A 42 4.79 -11.58 -4.11
N PHE A 43 4.22 -10.91 -3.10
CA PHE A 43 3.80 -11.51 -1.85
C PHE A 43 2.29 -11.35 -1.63
N GLY A 44 1.59 -10.65 -2.53
CA GLY A 44 0.14 -10.53 -2.51
C GLY A 44 -0.52 -11.73 -3.18
N GLY A 45 -1.33 -12.48 -2.42
CA GLY A 45 -1.94 -13.74 -2.88
C GLY A 45 -2.78 -13.64 -4.16
N ARG A 46 -3.36 -12.47 -4.47
CA ARG A 46 -4.25 -12.28 -5.64
C ARG A 46 -3.51 -11.95 -6.94
N ASN A 47 -2.33 -11.34 -6.87
CA ASN A 47 -1.62 -10.88 -8.07
C ASN A 47 -0.64 -11.93 -8.60
N MET A 48 -0.12 -12.82 -7.74
CA MET A 48 0.89 -13.77 -8.17
C MET A 48 0.43 -14.77 -9.23
N VAL A 49 -0.79 -15.31 -9.10
CA VAL A 49 -1.30 -16.38 -9.98
C VAL A 49 -1.48 -15.90 -11.43
N ASN A 50 -1.92 -14.65 -11.60
CA ASN A 50 -2.17 -14.08 -12.93
C ASN A 50 -0.92 -13.46 -13.56
N TRP A 51 0.03 -12.97 -12.76
CA TRP A 51 1.20 -12.22 -13.27
C TRP A 51 2.39 -13.11 -13.58
N TYR A 52 2.49 -14.22 -12.86
CA TYR A 52 3.70 -15.03 -12.83
C TYR A 52 3.48 -16.42 -13.35
N LYS A 53 2.44 -16.72 -14.14
CA LYS A 53 2.24 -18.08 -14.67
C LYS A 53 3.53 -18.64 -15.32
N GLU A 54 4.33 -17.78 -15.96
CA GLU A 54 5.65 -18.10 -16.53
C GLU A 54 6.83 -18.09 -15.51
N LEU A 55 6.78 -17.27 -14.45
CA LEU A 55 7.80 -17.30 -13.37
C LEU A 55 7.51 -18.36 -12.30
N PHE A 56 6.28 -18.84 -12.24
CA PHE A 56 5.81 -19.96 -11.42
C PHE A 56 6.53 -21.24 -11.80
N ASP A 57 6.73 -21.45 -13.11
CA ASP A 57 7.46 -22.60 -13.63
C ASP A 57 8.98 -22.50 -13.37
N LEU A 58 9.50 -21.30 -13.06
CA LEU A 58 10.93 -21.03 -12.85
C LEU A 58 11.36 -20.97 -11.36
N GLY A 59 10.41 -21.00 -10.41
CA GLY A 59 10.69 -20.92 -8.98
C GLY A 59 10.08 -22.07 -8.17
N SER A 60 10.56 -22.27 -6.94
CA SER A 60 10.04 -23.30 -6.02
C SER A 60 8.86 -22.76 -5.19
N TRP A 61 7.74 -22.45 -5.84
CA TRP A 61 6.56 -21.85 -5.20
C TRP A 61 5.69 -22.93 -4.52
N ILE A 62 5.15 -22.61 -3.34
CA ILE A 62 4.18 -23.45 -2.62
C ILE A 62 2.82 -22.76 -2.72
N VAL A 63 1.83 -23.43 -3.28
CA VAL A 63 0.46 -22.93 -3.44
C VAL A 63 -0.54 -23.74 -2.63
N ASN A 64 -1.63 -23.09 -2.20
CA ASN A 64 -2.79 -23.77 -1.65
C ASN A 64 -3.67 -24.38 -2.77
N SER A 65 -4.74 -25.08 -2.39
CA SER A 65 -5.70 -25.71 -3.30
C SER A 65 -6.43 -24.72 -4.23
N GLU A 66 -6.38 -23.43 -3.93
CA GLU A 66 -6.99 -22.34 -4.71
C GLU A 66 -5.97 -21.63 -5.61
N GLY A 67 -4.72 -22.13 -5.67
CA GLY A 67 -3.63 -21.53 -6.42
C GLY A 67 -2.95 -20.34 -5.73
N ALA A 68 -3.42 -19.92 -4.56
CA ALA A 68 -2.80 -18.82 -3.82
C ALA A 68 -1.50 -19.27 -3.16
N VAL A 69 -0.47 -18.44 -3.26
CA VAL A 69 0.86 -18.76 -2.73
C VAL A 69 0.90 -18.65 -1.21
N LYS A 70 1.46 -19.67 -0.56
CA LYS A 70 1.72 -19.69 0.87
C LYS A 70 3.09 -19.11 1.20
N CYS A 71 3.21 -17.79 1.08
CA CYS A 71 4.46 -17.08 1.40
C CYS A 71 4.93 -17.32 2.85
N ASP A 72 4.00 -17.64 3.76
CA ASP A 72 4.27 -17.94 5.16
C ASP A 72 5.06 -19.23 5.39
N GLU A 73 5.08 -20.14 4.43
CA GLU A 73 5.86 -21.39 4.52
C GLU A 73 7.27 -21.25 3.91
N TRP A 74 7.56 -20.13 3.25
CA TRP A 74 8.86 -19.94 2.58
C TRP A 74 10.02 -19.73 3.53
N ARG A 75 11.16 -20.32 3.18
CA ARG A 75 12.46 -20.02 3.78
C ARG A 75 12.98 -18.67 3.26
N ARG A 76 13.90 -18.05 4.01
CA ARG A 76 14.55 -16.78 3.62
C ARG A 76 15.17 -16.86 2.22
N SER A 77 15.83 -17.96 1.87
CA SER A 77 16.43 -18.13 0.54
C SER A 77 15.42 -18.08 -0.60
N GLN A 78 14.24 -18.70 -0.42
CA GLN A 78 13.16 -18.67 -1.41
C GLN A 78 12.58 -17.27 -1.56
N LEU A 79 12.39 -16.55 -0.44
CA LEU A 79 11.93 -15.16 -0.44
C LEU A 79 12.85 -14.27 -1.29
N ILE A 80 14.17 -14.40 -1.10
CA ILE A 80 15.16 -13.62 -1.82
C ILE A 80 15.23 -14.01 -3.30
N GLN A 81 15.24 -15.31 -3.62
CA GLN A 81 15.24 -15.79 -5.00
C GLN A 81 14.02 -15.28 -5.78
N ASN A 82 12.84 -15.27 -5.15
CA ASN A 82 11.62 -14.77 -5.76
C ASN A 82 11.70 -13.26 -5.98
N LEU A 83 12.20 -12.50 -5.00
CA LEU A 83 12.41 -11.06 -5.14
C LEU A 83 13.38 -10.72 -6.29
N ASP A 84 14.52 -11.41 -6.37
CA ASP A 84 15.49 -11.23 -7.45
C ASP A 84 14.90 -11.56 -8.82
N THR A 85 14.10 -12.63 -8.89
CA THR A 85 13.39 -13.01 -10.11
C THR A 85 12.43 -11.91 -10.55
N CYS A 86 11.68 -11.31 -9.63
CA CYS A 86 10.82 -10.17 -9.95
C CYS A 86 11.62 -8.97 -10.47
N TYR A 87 12.80 -8.69 -9.89
CA TYR A 87 13.69 -7.62 -10.34
C TYR A 87 14.40 -7.90 -11.67
N LYS A 88 14.31 -9.11 -12.25
CA LYS A 88 14.70 -9.35 -13.65
C LYS A 88 13.69 -8.76 -14.64
N HIS A 89 12.46 -8.57 -14.19
CA HIS A 89 11.34 -8.12 -15.03
C HIS A 89 10.80 -6.74 -14.62
N SER A 90 11.20 -6.23 -13.46
CA SER A 90 10.79 -4.92 -12.92
C SER A 90 11.95 -4.11 -12.35
N CYS A 91 11.88 -2.79 -12.46
CA CYS A 91 12.68 -1.88 -11.63
C CYS A 91 12.05 -1.64 -10.25
N GLY A 92 10.73 -1.81 -10.12
CA GLY A 92 9.99 -1.48 -8.89
C GLY A 92 9.20 -2.67 -8.34
N ILE A 93 9.26 -2.87 -7.03
CA ILE A 93 8.44 -3.86 -6.30
C ILE A 93 7.62 -3.15 -5.23
N LYS A 94 6.36 -3.56 -5.04
CA LYS A 94 5.45 -3.09 -4.00
C LYS A 94 5.29 -4.24 -3.03
N HIS A 95 5.44 -3.94 -1.76
CA HIS A 95 5.25 -4.91 -0.71
C HIS A 95 4.42 -4.34 0.43
N LEU A 96 3.37 -5.06 0.81
CA LEU A 96 2.58 -4.75 1.99
C LEU A 96 3.12 -5.54 3.18
N GLN A 97 3.36 -4.87 4.30
CA GLN A 97 3.92 -5.52 5.49
C GLN A 97 3.04 -6.67 6.02
N THR A 98 1.75 -6.70 5.69
CA THR A 98 0.83 -7.78 6.10
C THR A 98 0.91 -9.03 5.23
N HIS A 99 1.67 -9.02 4.13
CA HIS A 99 1.82 -10.18 3.26
C HIS A 99 2.81 -11.22 3.76
N LEU A 100 3.65 -10.85 4.72
CA LEU A 100 4.64 -11.73 5.34
C LEU A 100 4.65 -11.48 6.84
N THR A 101 5.14 -12.46 7.60
CA THR A 101 5.45 -12.26 9.01
C THR A 101 6.52 -11.17 9.19
N THR A 102 6.54 -10.54 10.37
CA THR A 102 7.51 -9.49 10.70
C THR A 102 8.95 -9.92 10.40
N TYR A 103 9.38 -11.11 10.84
CA TYR A 103 10.73 -11.62 10.58
C TYR A 103 11.08 -11.71 9.09
N LYS A 104 10.11 -12.05 8.24
CA LYS A 104 10.29 -12.14 6.79
C LYS A 104 10.32 -10.74 6.15
N ASN A 105 9.52 -9.79 6.62
CA ASN A 105 9.63 -8.39 6.22
C ASN A 105 11.03 -7.83 6.54
N LEU A 106 11.54 -8.08 7.75
CA LEU A 106 12.89 -7.68 8.14
C LEU A 106 13.93 -8.28 7.20
N SER A 107 13.85 -9.58 6.93
CA SER A 107 14.76 -10.27 6.01
C SER A 107 14.75 -9.69 4.60
N LEU A 108 13.57 -9.28 4.12
CA LEU A 108 13.39 -8.65 2.81
C LEU A 108 14.02 -7.25 2.77
N LEU A 109 13.77 -6.44 3.80
CA LEU A 109 14.31 -5.08 3.90
C LEU A 109 15.83 -5.11 4.04
N GLU A 110 16.38 -5.95 4.92
CA GLU A 110 17.83 -6.17 5.04
C GLU A 110 18.47 -6.54 3.70
N TYR A 111 17.82 -7.41 2.93
CA TYR A 111 18.32 -7.78 1.62
C TYR A 111 18.28 -6.60 0.64
N ALA A 112 17.18 -5.85 0.60
CA ALA A 112 17.05 -4.67 -0.25
C ALA A 112 18.12 -3.62 0.09
N MET A 113 18.35 -3.37 1.38
CA MET A 113 19.39 -2.46 1.88
C MET A 113 20.79 -2.92 1.48
N ASN A 114 21.13 -4.20 1.69
CA ASN A 114 22.43 -4.77 1.30
C ASN A 114 22.70 -4.74 -0.21
N LYS A 115 21.64 -4.66 -1.03
CA LYS A 115 21.73 -4.54 -2.49
C LYS A 115 21.69 -3.10 -2.98
N ASN A 116 21.69 -2.12 -2.06
CA ASN A 116 21.54 -0.69 -2.37
C ASN A 116 20.28 -0.40 -3.19
N TYR A 117 19.19 -1.13 -2.93
CA TYR A 117 17.90 -0.80 -3.52
C TYR A 117 17.33 0.42 -2.82
N LYS A 118 16.69 1.29 -3.59
CA LYS A 118 15.99 2.45 -3.05
C LYS A 118 14.71 1.98 -2.35
N ILE A 119 14.39 2.56 -1.21
CA ILE A 119 13.21 2.17 -0.42
C ILE A 119 12.33 3.40 -0.23
N ILE A 120 11.08 3.31 -0.68
CA ILE A 120 10.04 4.26 -0.34
C ILE A 120 9.22 3.63 0.79
N TYR A 121 9.30 4.20 1.98
CA TYR A 121 8.46 3.79 3.09
C TYR A 121 7.20 4.64 3.12
N LEU A 122 6.10 4.08 2.62
CA LEU A 122 4.81 4.76 2.59
C LEU A 122 4.00 4.38 3.82
N SER A 123 3.74 5.36 4.68
CA SER A 123 2.94 5.15 5.88
C SER A 123 1.70 6.05 5.89
N ARG A 124 0.84 5.89 6.90
CA ARG A 124 -0.36 6.73 7.08
C ARG A 124 -0.36 7.21 8.53
N SER A 125 -0.52 8.50 8.73
CA SER A 125 -0.51 9.08 10.07
C SER A 125 -1.77 8.70 10.84
N ASP A 126 -2.91 8.63 10.15
CA ASP A 126 -4.20 8.27 10.71
C ASP A 126 -4.39 6.75 10.85
N SER A 127 -3.85 6.16 11.91
CA SER A 127 -4.03 4.73 12.21
C SER A 127 -5.50 4.34 12.44
N ILE A 128 -6.33 5.23 13.01
CA ILE A 128 -7.75 4.92 13.30
C ILE A 128 -8.51 4.75 11.99
N LEU A 129 -8.46 5.74 11.10
CA LEU A 129 -9.14 5.64 9.80
C LEU A 129 -8.57 4.55 8.92
N LYS A 130 -7.27 4.28 9.02
CA LYS A 130 -6.67 3.15 8.32
C LYS A 130 -7.25 1.83 8.78
N CYS A 131 -7.27 1.56 10.08
CA CYS A 131 -7.76 0.31 10.64
C CYS A 131 -9.27 0.17 10.45
N LEU A 132 -10.03 1.25 10.56
CA LEU A 132 -11.46 1.27 10.21
C LEU A 132 -11.67 0.91 8.73
N SER A 133 -10.90 1.49 7.82
CA SER A 133 -10.94 1.15 6.40
C SER A 133 -10.59 -0.31 6.12
N ILE A 134 -9.71 -0.92 6.91
CA ILE A 134 -9.39 -2.35 6.82
C ILE A 134 -10.57 -3.19 7.31
N GLY A 135 -11.13 -2.87 8.49
CA GLY A 135 -12.28 -3.58 9.06
C GLY A 135 -13.48 -3.60 8.10
N MET A 136 -13.79 -2.44 7.51
CA MET A 136 -14.88 -2.36 6.52
C MET A 136 -14.63 -3.26 5.32
N SER A 137 -13.41 -3.30 4.77
CA SER A 137 -13.07 -4.17 3.65
C SER A 137 -13.09 -5.65 3.98
N ILE A 138 -12.82 -6.03 5.22
CA ILE A 138 -12.94 -7.41 5.69
C ILE A 138 -14.41 -7.83 5.71
N HIS A 139 -15.30 -6.94 6.14
CA HIS A 139 -16.75 -7.20 6.21
C HIS A 139 -17.38 -7.22 4.83
N THR A 140 -17.17 -6.17 4.03
CA THR A 140 -17.80 -6.01 2.72
C THR A 140 -17.13 -6.85 1.62
N LYS A 141 -15.93 -7.38 1.88
CA LYS A 141 -15.03 -7.99 0.88
C LYS A 141 -14.60 -7.05 -0.25
N VAL A 142 -14.85 -5.74 -0.12
CA VAL A 142 -14.45 -4.72 -1.08
C VAL A 142 -13.05 -4.21 -0.75
N TRP A 143 -12.10 -4.47 -1.65
CA TRP A 143 -10.70 -4.02 -1.51
C TRP A 143 -10.31 -2.96 -2.52
N ARG A 144 -11.09 -2.83 -3.61
CA ARG A 144 -10.95 -1.86 -4.69
C ARG A 144 -12.31 -1.23 -5.01
N LYS A 145 -12.33 -0.06 -5.65
CA LYS A 145 -13.62 0.60 -5.98
C LYS A 145 -14.42 -0.25 -6.97
N GLU A 146 -13.73 -0.96 -7.85
CA GLU A 146 -14.28 -1.86 -8.85
C GLU A 146 -14.90 -3.12 -8.24
N ASP A 147 -14.58 -3.45 -6.98
CA ASP A 147 -15.20 -4.57 -6.26
C ASP A 147 -16.61 -4.22 -5.74
N ILE A 148 -17.03 -2.95 -5.83
CA ILE A 148 -18.34 -2.49 -5.35
C ILE A 148 -19.43 -2.94 -6.33
N THR A 149 -20.36 -3.74 -5.81
CA THR A 149 -21.52 -4.30 -6.50
C THR A 149 -22.83 -3.62 -6.10
N GLY A 150 -22.83 -2.86 -4.99
CA GLY A 150 -24.01 -2.23 -4.39
C GLY A 150 -24.77 -3.12 -3.41
N ASN A 151 -24.40 -4.40 -3.29
CA ASN A 151 -25.02 -5.38 -2.40
C ASN A 151 -24.17 -5.69 -1.16
N GLU A 152 -23.22 -4.80 -0.82
CA GLU A 152 -22.32 -5.02 0.30
C GLU A 152 -23.09 -5.05 1.62
N GLN A 153 -22.77 -6.03 2.46
CA GLN A 153 -23.31 -6.11 3.81
C GLN A 153 -22.37 -5.39 4.78
N TYR A 154 -22.88 -4.35 5.43
CA TYR A 154 -22.16 -3.57 6.44
C TYR A 154 -22.52 -4.10 7.82
N GLY A 155 -21.61 -4.89 8.42
CA GLY A 155 -21.72 -5.35 9.80
C GLY A 155 -21.21 -4.32 10.81
N PRO A 156 -21.57 -4.45 12.11
CA PRO A 156 -20.99 -3.65 13.18
C PRO A 156 -19.48 -3.88 13.25
N ILE A 157 -18.72 -2.84 13.58
CA ILE A 157 -17.27 -2.91 13.81
C ILE A 157 -17.02 -3.38 15.24
N ASP A 158 -16.22 -4.42 15.40
CA ASP A 158 -15.73 -4.84 16.70
C ASP A 158 -14.70 -3.81 17.22
N ILE A 159 -15.03 -3.16 18.34
CA ILE A 159 -14.21 -2.10 18.93
C ILE A 159 -12.92 -2.67 19.54
N ASP A 160 -12.97 -3.87 20.12
CA ASP A 160 -11.79 -4.50 20.72
C ASP A 160 -10.83 -4.93 19.61
N GLU A 161 -11.34 -5.54 18.54
CA GLU A 161 -10.53 -5.86 17.36
C GLU A 161 -9.93 -4.59 16.72
N LEU A 162 -10.70 -3.50 16.65
CA LEU A 162 -10.20 -2.21 16.15
C LEU A 162 -9.08 -1.66 17.04
N ARG A 163 -9.22 -1.74 18.38
CA ARG A 163 -8.19 -1.31 19.35
C ARG A 163 -6.90 -2.11 19.16
N ASP A 164 -7.01 -3.43 19.03
CA ASP A 164 -5.86 -4.32 18.83
C ASP A 164 -5.16 -4.03 17.51
N ARG A 165 -5.92 -3.81 16.43
CA ARG A 165 -5.37 -3.44 15.12
C ARG A 165 -4.67 -2.08 15.14
N ILE A 166 -5.21 -1.07 15.83
CA ILE A 166 -4.57 0.25 15.97
C ILE A 166 -3.26 0.12 16.74
N THR A 167 -3.25 -0.67 17.82
CA THR A 167 -2.06 -0.90 18.64
C THR A 167 -0.99 -1.63 17.85
N TRP A 168 -1.37 -2.73 17.18
CA TRP A 168 -0.49 -3.47 16.27
C TRP A 168 0.10 -2.57 15.20
N ASP A 169 -0.72 -1.73 14.56
CA ASP A 169 -0.28 -0.82 13.51
C ASP A 169 0.76 0.20 14.00
N LYS A 170 0.53 0.81 15.17
CA LYS A 170 1.48 1.76 15.77
C LYS A 170 2.81 1.08 16.09
N ASN A 171 2.76 -0.10 16.69
CA ASN A 171 3.94 -0.88 17.05
C ASN A 171 4.74 -1.32 15.81
N ASP A 172 4.07 -1.84 14.77
CA ASP A 172 4.75 -2.25 13.54
C ASP A 172 5.33 -1.04 12.79
N ARG A 173 4.61 0.09 12.74
CA ARG A 173 5.14 1.33 12.16
C ARG A 173 6.40 1.78 12.88
N GLN A 174 6.40 1.78 14.21
CA GLN A 174 7.58 2.13 14.99
C GLN A 174 8.74 1.18 14.70
N ARG A 175 8.49 -0.13 14.73
CA ARG A 175 9.49 -1.17 14.45
C ARG A 175 10.16 -0.99 13.08
N TYR A 176 9.37 -0.74 12.03
CA TYR A 176 9.96 -0.54 10.70
C TYR A 176 10.67 0.82 10.57
N LYS A 177 10.20 1.88 11.24
CA LYS A 177 10.95 3.15 11.30
C LYS A 177 12.30 2.99 11.98
N GLU A 178 12.36 2.25 13.08
CA GLU A 178 13.62 1.96 13.79
C GLU A 178 14.58 1.13 12.93
N LEU A 179 14.08 0.13 12.19
CA LEU A 179 14.92 -0.64 11.26
C LEU A 179 15.53 0.23 10.15
N LEU A 180 14.76 1.18 9.65
CA LEU A 180 15.08 1.97 8.47
C LEU A 180 15.80 3.29 8.79
N CYS A 181 16.02 3.62 10.07
CA CYS A 181 16.47 4.95 10.47
C CYS A 181 17.87 5.32 9.96
N ASP A 182 18.75 4.33 9.81
CA ASP A 182 20.15 4.53 9.41
C ASP A 182 20.37 4.30 7.91
N TYR A 183 19.29 4.05 7.15
CA TYR A 183 19.36 3.79 5.72
C TYR A 183 18.73 4.92 4.91
N ASP A 184 19.19 5.10 3.68
CA ASP A 184 18.64 6.10 2.76
C ASP A 184 17.25 5.66 2.27
N VAL A 185 16.22 6.04 3.03
CA VAL A 185 14.80 5.73 2.79
C VAL A 185 14.02 7.01 2.56
N TYR A 186 13.17 7.00 1.54
CA TYR A 186 12.17 8.05 1.33
C TYR A 186 10.91 7.72 2.17
N ASP A 187 10.84 8.22 3.40
CA ASP A 187 9.65 8.12 4.27
C ASP A 187 8.62 9.17 3.86
N ILE A 188 7.42 8.72 3.50
CA ILE A 188 6.32 9.60 3.09
C ILE A 188 5.01 9.16 3.71
N LEU A 189 4.21 10.14 4.13
CA LEU A 189 2.85 9.93 4.58
C LEU A 189 1.86 9.97 3.41
N TYR A 190 0.88 9.08 3.45
CA TYR A 190 -0.31 9.11 2.61
C TYR A 190 -0.95 10.50 2.57
N GLU A 191 -1.05 11.17 3.72
CA GLU A 191 -1.60 12.53 3.80
C GLU A 191 -0.74 13.55 3.04
N GLN A 192 0.59 13.46 3.12
CA GLN A 192 1.47 14.35 2.34
C GLN A 192 1.32 14.11 0.84
N LEU A 193 1.18 12.85 0.44
CA LEU A 193 1.11 12.45 -0.96
C LEU A 193 -0.23 12.76 -1.63
N TYR A 194 -1.35 12.66 -0.89
CA TYR A 194 -2.69 12.73 -1.49
C TYR A 194 -3.60 13.83 -0.92
N HIS A 195 -3.24 14.43 0.22
CA HIS A 195 -4.05 15.42 0.95
C HIS A 195 -3.39 16.79 1.07
N SER A 196 -2.14 16.94 0.59
CA SER A 196 -1.47 18.25 0.54
C SER A 196 -1.84 19.04 -0.71
N ASP A 197 -1.66 20.36 -0.69
CA ASP A 197 -1.73 21.19 -1.90
C ASP A 197 -0.50 21.01 -2.81
N ASP A 198 0.56 20.39 -2.30
CA ASP A 198 1.89 20.30 -2.93
C ASP A 198 2.22 18.88 -3.46
N LYS A 199 1.18 18.12 -3.83
CA LYS A 199 1.29 16.70 -4.21
C LYS A 199 2.26 16.47 -5.38
N LEU A 200 2.27 17.39 -6.35
CA LEU A 200 3.15 17.30 -7.52
C LEU A 200 4.63 17.41 -7.12
N ASN A 201 4.95 18.31 -6.18
CA ASN A 201 6.30 18.46 -5.67
C ASN A 201 6.74 17.20 -4.90
N GLU A 202 5.85 16.59 -4.12
CA GLU A 202 6.16 15.30 -3.47
C GLU A 202 6.47 14.20 -4.50
N ILE A 203 5.72 14.12 -5.59
CA ILE A 203 6.04 13.20 -6.68
C ILE A 203 7.39 13.53 -7.33
N TYR A 204 7.72 14.82 -7.55
CA TYR A 204 9.02 15.19 -8.08
C TYR A 204 10.19 14.82 -7.17
N LYS A 205 10.04 14.97 -5.85
CA LYS A 205 11.03 14.50 -4.88
C LYS A 205 11.20 12.97 -4.94
N ILE A 206 10.12 12.23 -5.13
CA ILE A 206 10.18 10.77 -5.35
C ILE A 206 10.91 10.45 -6.66
N CYS A 207 10.63 11.18 -7.74
CA CYS A 207 11.34 10.99 -9.01
C CYS A 207 12.84 11.25 -8.86
N ASP A 208 13.23 12.32 -8.17
CA ASP A 208 14.64 12.61 -7.87
C ASP A 208 15.27 11.52 -7.05
N TYR A 209 14.60 11.13 -5.96
CA TYR A 209 15.05 10.04 -5.12
C TYR A 209 15.25 8.78 -5.94
N LEU A 210 14.35 8.44 -6.88
CA LEU A 210 14.47 7.27 -7.74
C LEU A 210 15.42 7.44 -8.94
N GLU A 211 15.91 8.67 -9.20
CA GLU A 211 16.64 9.06 -10.42
C GLU A 211 15.84 8.80 -11.71
N ILE A 212 14.57 9.16 -11.70
CA ILE A 212 13.68 9.14 -12.86
C ILE A 212 13.68 10.52 -13.52
N ASP A 213 13.79 10.56 -14.85
CA ASP A 213 13.63 11.81 -15.59
C ASP A 213 12.19 12.30 -15.45
N ARG A 214 12.01 13.50 -14.89
CA ARG A 214 10.68 14.08 -14.65
C ARG A 214 10.00 14.51 -15.95
N ASN A 215 10.75 14.68 -17.04
CA ASN A 215 10.19 15.00 -18.35
C ASN A 215 9.33 13.87 -18.91
N ASP A 216 9.47 12.65 -18.36
CA ASP A 216 8.67 11.48 -18.71
C ASP A 216 7.32 11.43 -17.93
N LEU A 217 7.03 12.44 -17.08
CA LEU A 217 5.75 12.50 -16.34
C LEU A 217 4.60 12.91 -17.25
N ASP A 218 3.76 11.92 -17.56
CA ASP A 218 2.45 12.14 -18.16
C ASP A 218 1.51 12.81 -17.14
N MET A 219 1.36 14.13 -17.28
CA MET A 219 0.50 14.94 -16.40
C MET A 219 -0.97 14.53 -16.43
N ASN A 220 -1.46 13.94 -17.53
CA ASN A 220 -2.84 13.44 -17.57
C ASN A 220 -2.98 12.20 -16.67
N THR A 221 -2.06 11.24 -16.78
CA THR A 221 -2.06 10.05 -15.90
C THR A 221 -1.81 10.42 -14.44
N PHE A 222 -0.97 11.43 -14.17
CA PHE A 222 -0.78 11.99 -12.83
C PHE A 222 -2.09 12.54 -12.27
N ASN A 223 -2.78 13.42 -13.00
CA ASN A 223 -4.05 14.01 -12.57
C ASN A 223 -5.10 12.93 -12.29
N GLU A 224 -5.27 11.96 -13.19
CA GLU A 224 -6.19 10.83 -12.99
C GLU A 224 -5.86 9.96 -11.76
N SER A 225 -4.58 9.79 -11.45
CA SER A 225 -4.13 8.94 -10.34
C SER A 225 -4.10 9.66 -8.99
N ILE A 226 -4.08 11.00 -8.99
CA ILE A 226 -3.96 11.85 -7.80
C ILE A 226 -5.26 12.54 -7.41
N ASP A 227 -6.23 12.66 -8.33
CA ASP A 227 -7.62 13.02 -8.00
C ASP A 227 -8.27 11.87 -7.22
N TYR A 228 -7.97 11.88 -5.93
CA TYR A 228 -8.28 10.80 -4.99
C TYR A 228 -9.76 10.77 -4.61
N SER A 229 -10.53 11.85 -4.82
CA SER A 229 -11.97 11.92 -4.51
C SER A 229 -12.72 10.79 -5.20
N ASP A 230 -12.43 10.53 -6.47
CA ASP A 230 -13.11 9.51 -7.25
C ASP A 230 -12.65 8.08 -6.93
N ASN A 231 -11.54 7.87 -6.23
CA ASN A 231 -10.98 6.54 -5.96
C ASN A 231 -11.23 6.04 -4.51
N LYS A 232 -11.96 6.80 -3.69
CA LYS A 232 -12.34 6.37 -2.35
C LYS A 232 -13.39 5.26 -2.41
N GLN A 233 -13.04 4.08 -1.86
CA GLN A 233 -14.02 3.00 -1.62
C GLN A 233 -15.02 3.38 -0.53
N ASN A 234 -14.51 4.08 0.49
CA ASN A 234 -15.25 4.39 1.69
C ASN A 234 -15.63 5.87 1.65
N THR A 235 -16.88 6.14 1.34
CA THR A 235 -17.50 7.48 1.33
C THR A 235 -18.28 7.72 2.61
N PRO A 236 -18.69 8.98 2.91
CA PRO A 236 -19.62 9.25 4.01
C PRO A 236 -20.86 8.35 4.01
N GLU A 237 -21.40 8.07 2.83
CA GLU A 237 -22.58 7.22 2.64
C GLU A 237 -22.29 5.79 3.06
N THR A 238 -21.10 5.26 2.76
CA THR A 238 -20.70 3.91 3.20
C THR A 238 -20.53 3.85 4.72
N TYR A 239 -19.93 4.86 5.35
CA TYR A 239 -19.76 4.90 6.80
C TYR A 239 -21.11 4.99 7.54
N ARG A 240 -22.09 5.72 6.98
CA ARG A 240 -23.45 5.78 7.54
C ARG A 240 -24.18 4.44 7.52
N LYS A 241 -23.77 3.49 6.68
CA LYS A 241 -24.35 2.13 6.63
C LYS A 241 -23.81 1.22 7.73
N VAL A 242 -22.72 1.58 8.40
CA VAL A 242 -22.14 0.78 9.50
C VAL A 242 -23.01 0.95 10.77
N PRO A 243 -23.62 -0.12 11.32
CA PRO A 243 -24.62 -0.03 12.38
C PRO A 243 -24.18 0.74 13.63
N ASN A 244 -22.93 0.55 14.07
CA ASN A 244 -22.38 1.15 15.28
C ASN A 244 -21.34 2.25 15.00
N ILE A 245 -21.42 2.94 13.85
CA ILE A 245 -20.41 3.95 13.48
C ILE A 245 -20.29 5.10 14.51
N LYS A 246 -21.38 5.46 15.19
CA LYS A 246 -21.37 6.46 16.26
C LYS A 246 -20.55 6.01 17.48
N GLU A 247 -20.63 4.72 17.83
CA GLU A 247 -19.83 4.13 18.91
C GLU A 247 -18.35 4.11 18.53
N VAL A 248 -18.03 3.80 17.27
CA VAL A 248 -16.65 3.85 16.74
C VAL A 248 -16.07 5.28 16.82
N ILE A 249 -16.87 6.29 16.45
CA ILE A 249 -16.46 7.71 16.56
C ILE A 249 -16.20 8.08 18.03
N GLN A 250 -17.10 7.68 18.93
CA GLN A 250 -16.98 7.96 20.35
C GLN A 250 -15.74 7.26 20.96
N PHE A 251 -15.53 5.99 20.62
CA PHE A 251 -14.32 5.23 20.98
C PHE A 251 -13.04 5.95 20.52
N ALA A 252 -12.99 6.42 19.27
CA ALA A 252 -11.83 7.13 18.75
C ALA A 252 -11.54 8.43 19.52
N LYS A 253 -12.60 9.12 19.95
CA LYS A 253 -12.51 10.33 20.76
C LYS A 253 -12.03 10.03 22.17
N ASP A 254 -12.60 9.02 22.83
CA ASP A 254 -12.32 8.72 24.24
C ASP A 254 -10.92 8.10 24.43
N GLU A 255 -10.52 7.18 23.56
CA GLU A 255 -9.28 6.41 23.73
C GLU A 255 -8.06 7.08 23.11
N TYR A 256 -8.28 7.89 22.06
CA TYR A 256 -7.19 8.48 21.27
C TYR A 256 -7.28 9.99 21.12
N ASN A 257 -8.24 10.65 21.80
CA ASN A 257 -8.49 12.09 21.69
C ASN A 257 -8.63 12.56 20.23
N LYS A 258 -9.31 11.76 19.39
CA LYS A 258 -9.44 12.03 17.96
C LYS A 258 -10.89 12.03 17.51
N ASP A 259 -11.37 13.20 17.11
CA ASP A 259 -12.69 13.34 16.50
C ASP A 259 -12.65 12.95 15.02
N ILE A 260 -13.20 11.78 14.71
CA ILE A 260 -13.35 11.29 13.34
C ILE A 260 -14.77 11.48 12.79
N SER A 261 -15.63 12.27 13.44
CA SER A 261 -17.02 12.51 12.99
C SER A 261 -17.11 13.09 11.58
N TYR A 262 -16.04 13.76 11.11
CA TYR A 262 -15.93 14.28 9.76
C TYR A 262 -16.08 13.20 8.69
N ILE A 263 -15.84 11.92 8.99
CA ILE A 263 -16.07 10.82 8.03
C ILE A 263 -17.54 10.69 7.60
N LEU A 264 -18.47 11.29 8.35
CA LEU A 264 -19.90 11.31 8.05
C LEU A 264 -20.35 12.57 7.32
N ASN A 265 -19.47 13.52 7.00
CA ASN A 265 -19.83 14.77 6.35
C ASN A 265 -19.67 14.66 4.84
N THR A 266 -20.64 15.15 4.07
CA THR A 266 -20.58 15.22 2.60
C THR A 266 -19.76 16.41 2.09
N ASP A 267 -19.40 17.36 2.97
CA ASP A 267 -18.51 18.47 2.61
C ASP A 267 -17.08 17.93 2.42
N GLU A 268 -16.79 17.51 1.20
CA GLU A 268 -15.47 16.98 0.82
C GLU A 268 -14.34 17.96 1.14
N ASN A 269 -14.64 19.28 1.19
CA ASN A 269 -13.69 20.34 1.52
C ASN A 269 -13.21 20.38 2.99
N ARG A 270 -13.79 19.58 3.91
CA ARG A 270 -13.37 19.52 5.32
C ARG A 270 -12.44 18.37 5.67
N TYR A 271 -12.19 17.43 4.76
CA TYR A 271 -11.31 16.29 5.02
C TYR A 271 -9.82 16.65 5.13
N TYR A 272 -9.48 17.92 4.86
CA TYR A 272 -8.12 18.35 4.51
C TYR A 272 -7.63 19.56 5.33
N ARG A 273 -8.20 19.82 6.51
CA ARG A 273 -7.68 20.83 7.47
C ARG A 273 -7.26 20.17 8.77
#